data_AF-A0A3D4HQL3-F1
#
_entry.id   AF-A0A3D4HQL3-F1
#
_cell.length_a   1.000
_cell.length_b   1.000
_cell.length_c   1.000
_cell.angle_alpha   90.00
_cell.angle_beta   90.00
_cell.angle_gamma   90.00
#
_symmetry.space_group_name_H-M   'P 1'
#
loop_
_entity.id
_entity.type
_entity.pdbx_description
1 polymer ?
#
loop_
_entity_poly.entity_id
_entity_poly.type
_entity_poly.pdbx_seq_one_letter_code
_entity_poly.pdbx_strand_id
1 'polypeptide(L)' 'MSNKENSKNKDLAERLKGGVIMDVTTPEQAKIAEAAGACAVMALERIPADIRAAGGVSRMSDPKMIQ' A
#
# COMPACT_ATOMS: atom_id res chain seq x y z
N MET A 1 10.19 -24.37 -11.65
CA MET A 1 9.25 -23.26 -11.88
C MET A 1 9.61 -21.96 -11.12
N SER A 2 10.69 -21.87 -10.34
CA SER A 2 10.95 -20.73 -9.45
C SER A 2 11.69 -19.52 -10.05
N ASN A 3 12.49 -19.67 -11.11
CA ASN A 3 13.39 -18.56 -11.54
C ASN A 3 12.71 -17.48 -12.39
N LYS A 4 11.66 -17.80 -13.15
CA LYS A 4 11.02 -16.85 -14.09
C LYS A 4 10.01 -15.92 -13.41
N GLU A 5 9.33 -16.39 -12.35
CA GLU A 5 8.38 -15.58 -11.58
C GLU A 5 9.09 -14.57 -10.67
N ASN A 6 10.20 -14.99 -10.06
CA ASN A 6 11.04 -14.10 -9.26
C ASN A 6 11.61 -12.94 -10.09
N SER A 7 11.91 -13.14 -11.39
CA SER A 7 12.35 -12.05 -12.26
C SER A 7 11.24 -11.03 -12.49
N LYS A 8 10.01 -11.48 -12.76
CA LYS A 8 8.87 -10.57 -12.99
C LYS A 8 8.54 -9.71 -11.78
N ASN A 9 8.56 -10.30 -10.58
CA ASN A 9 8.30 -9.56 -9.34
C ASN A 9 9.42 -8.55 -9.07
N LYS A 10 10.67 -8.91 -9.38
CA LYS A 10 11.81 -8.00 -9.28
C LYS A 10 11.65 -6.84 -10.26
N ASP A 11 11.35 -7.10 -11.53
CA ASP A 11 11.14 -6.07 -12.54
C ASP A 11 10.01 -5.10 -12.14
N LEU A 12 8.93 -5.61 -11.54
CA LEU A 12 7.86 -4.78 -10.99
C LEU A 12 8.36 -3.87 -9.86
N ALA A 13 9.12 -4.41 -8.90
CA ALA A 13 9.68 -3.63 -7.80
C ALA A 13 10.70 -2.58 -8.29
N GLU A 14 11.49 -2.89 -9.32
CA GLU A 14 12.41 -1.95 -9.95
C GLU A 14 11.69 -0.73 -10.53
N ARG A 15 10.49 -0.91 -11.09
CA ARG A 15 9.66 0.20 -11.61
C ARG A 15 9.16 1.17 -10.55
N LEU A 16 9.13 0.76 -9.28
CA LEU A 16 8.69 1.61 -8.15
C LEU A 16 9.86 2.37 -7.50
N LYS A 17 11.12 2.11 -7.91
CA LYS A 17 12.29 2.79 -7.34
C LYS A 17 12.25 4.29 -7.56
N GLY A 18 12.62 5.03 -6.51
CA GLY A 18 12.62 6.50 -6.52
C GLY A 18 11.24 7.13 -6.33
N GLY A 19 10.17 6.34 -6.26
CA GLY A 19 8.83 6.81 -5.92
C GLY A 19 8.52 6.72 -4.43
N VAL A 20 7.39 7.32 -4.03
CA VAL A 20 6.83 7.25 -2.68
C VAL A 20 5.55 6.43 -2.72
N ILE A 21 5.40 5.49 -1.77
CA ILE A 21 4.17 4.73 -1.54
C ILE A 21 3.52 5.30 -0.28
N MET A 22 2.25 5.70 -0.35
CA MET A 22 1.55 6.35 0.77
C MET A 22 0.46 5.46 1.39
N ASP A 23 0.42 5.40 2.71
CA ASP A 23 -0.66 4.77 3.47
C ASP A 23 -1.95 5.60 3.37
N VAL A 24 -3.07 4.97 3.02
CA VAL A 24 -4.38 5.62 2.86
C VAL A 24 -5.49 4.79 3.47
N THR A 25 -6.49 5.47 4.03
CA THR A 25 -7.66 4.85 4.69
C THR A 25 -8.98 5.11 3.96
N THR A 26 -8.99 6.03 2.99
CA THR A 26 -10.19 6.46 2.26
C THR A 26 -9.88 6.70 0.77
N PRO A 27 -10.88 6.59 -0.12
CA PRO A 27 -10.71 6.92 -1.54
C PRO A 27 -10.24 8.36 -1.77
N GLU A 28 -10.67 9.30 -0.93
CA GLU A 28 -10.26 10.71 -1.00
C GLU A 28 -8.76 10.87 -0.72
N GLN A 29 -8.24 10.18 0.30
CA GLN A 29 -6.79 10.15 0.58
C GLN A 29 -6.01 9.52 -0.57
N ALA A 30 -6.54 8.49 -1.22
CA ALA A 30 -5.91 7.87 -2.40
C ALA A 30 -5.77 8.87 -3.56
N LYS A 31 -6.82 9.65 -3.85
CA LYS A 31 -6.78 10.71 -4.87
C LYS A 31 -5.79 11.82 -4.52
N ILE A 32 -5.70 12.21 -3.25
CA ILE A 32 -4.72 13.20 -2.80
C ILE A 32 -3.30 12.67 -2.95
N ALA A 33 -3.05 11.40 -2.58
CA ALA A 33 -1.74 10.77 -2.73
C ALA A 33 -1.29 10.69 -4.19
N GLU A 34 -2.20 10.32 -5.10
CA GLU A 34 -1.95 10.33 -6.55
C GLU A 34 -1.61 11.74 -7.04
N ALA A 35 -2.41 12.75 -6.67
CA ALA A 35 -2.16 14.15 -7.04
C ALA A 35 -0.85 14.70 -6.48
N ALA A 36 -0.40 14.19 -5.32
CA ALA A 36 0.88 14.53 -4.70
C ALA A 36 2.09 13.83 -5.36
N GLY A 37 1.85 12.93 -6.33
CA GLY A 37 2.90 12.22 -7.06
C GLY A 37 3.35 10.91 -6.42
N ALA A 38 2.53 10.29 -5.56
CA ALA A 38 2.79 8.94 -5.06
C ALA A 38 2.79 7.93 -6.23
N CYS A 39 3.76 7.03 -6.27
CA CYS A 39 3.84 6.00 -7.32
C CYS A 39 2.87 4.83 -7.09
N ALA A 40 2.44 4.64 -5.84
CA ALA A 40 1.43 3.68 -5.41
C ALA A 40 0.83 4.09 -4.06
N VAL A 41 -0.25 3.43 -3.66
CA VAL A 41 -0.88 3.59 -2.33
C VAL A 41 -0.96 2.25 -1.61
N MET A 42 -0.94 2.29 -0.29
CA MET A 42 -1.20 1.15 0.59
C MET A 42 -2.55 1.39 1.29
N ALA A 43 -3.56 0.61 0.92
CA ALA A 43 -4.91 0.74 1.47
C ALA A 43 -5.05 -0.02 2.79
N LEU A 44 -5.37 0.70 3.87
CA LEU A 44 -5.46 0.15 5.21
C LEU A 44 -6.57 0.79 6.05
N GLU A 45 -7.31 -0.01 6.82
CA GLU A 45 -8.41 0.49 7.65
C GLU A 45 -7.94 1.46 8.73
N ARG A 46 -6.68 1.33 9.15
CA ARG A 46 -6.03 2.17 10.16
C ARG A 46 -4.57 2.36 9.81
N ILE A 47 -4.06 3.58 9.96
CA ILE A 47 -2.64 3.85 9.75
C ILE A 47 -1.78 3.27 10.89
N PRO A 48 -0.46 3.06 10.68
CA PRO A 48 0.42 2.48 11.70
C PRO A 48 0.44 3.23 13.03
N ALA A 49 0.28 4.55 13.01
CA ALA A 49 0.21 5.36 14.24
C ALA A 49 -1.02 4.97 15.09
N ASP A 50 -2.18 4.85 14.47
CA ASP A 50 -3.43 4.48 15.13
C ASP A 50 -3.42 3.02 15.59
N ILE A 51 -2.83 2.12 14.80
CA ILE A 51 -2.63 0.73 15.19
C ILE A 51 -1.81 0.64 16.47
N ARG A 52 -0.70 1.39 16.55
CA ARG A 52 0.15 1.42 17.75
C ARG A 52 -0.56 2.01 18.95
N ALA A 53 -1.36 3.06 18.75
CA ALA A 53 -2.10 3.72 19.82
C ALA A 53 -3.26 2.86 20.36
N ALA A 54 -4.00 2.18 19.49
CA ALA A 54 -5.13 1.33 19.86
C ALA A 54 -4.69 0.00 20.50
N GLY A 55 -3.52 -0.52 20.10
CA GLY A 55 -3.05 -1.84 20.51
C GLY A 55 -3.91 -3.00 19.97
N GLY A 56 -3.71 -4.19 20.52
CA GLY A 56 -4.46 -5.39 20.16
C GLY A 56 -4.03 -6.03 18.83
N VAL A 57 -4.94 -6.81 18.22
CA VAL A 57 -4.66 -7.58 17.00
C VAL A 57 -5.09 -6.79 15.77
N SER A 58 -4.15 -6.49 14.89
CA SER A 58 -4.42 -5.91 13.56
C SER A 58 -4.39 -6.99 12.50
N ARG A 59 -5.43 -7.03 11.65
CA ARG A 59 -5.59 -8.00 10.55
C ARG A 59 -5.45 -7.28 9.21
N MET A 60 -5.56 -8.05 8.12
CA MET A 60 -5.76 -7.51 6.78
C MET A 60 -7.07 -6.72 6.71
N SER A 61 -7.08 -5.62 5.95
CA SER A 61 -8.29 -4.84 5.64
C SER A 61 -9.33 -5.67 4.90
N ASP A 62 -10.61 -5.35 5.05
CA ASP A 62 -11.67 -5.95 4.24
C ASP A 62 -11.39 -5.73 2.73
N PRO A 63 -11.40 -6.78 1.88
CA PRO A 63 -11.22 -6.62 0.43
C PRO A 63 -12.15 -5.59 -0.21
N LYS A 64 -13.37 -5.40 0.31
CA LYS A 64 -14.32 -4.38 -0.20
C LYS A 64 -13.85 -2.95 0.02
N MET A 65 -13.01 -2.71 1.01
CA MET A 65 -12.41 -1.41 1.27
C MET A 65 -11.27 -1.10 0.27
N ILE A 66 -10.62 -2.15 -0.25
CA ILE A 66 -9.50 -2.04 -1.19
C ILE A 66 -9.97 -1.91 -2.66
N GLN A 67 -11.11 -2.51 -3.01
CA GLN A 67 -11.64 -2.63 -4.38
C GLN A 67 -12.20 -1.34 -4.97
#